data_AF-A0A257T627-F1
#
_entry.id   AF-A0A257T627-F1
#
_cell.length_a   1.000
_cell.length_b   1.000
_cell.length_c   1.000
_cell.angle_alpha   90.00
_cell.angle_beta   90.00
_cell.angle_gamma   90.00
#
_symmetry.space_group_name_H-M   'P 1'
#
loop_
_entity.id
_entity.type
_entity.pdbx_description
1 polymer ?
#
loop_
_entity_poly.entity_id
_entity_poly.type
_entity_poly.pdbx_seq_one_letter_code
_entity_poly.pdbx_strand_id
1 'polypeptide(L)'
;MGNDDWNKQRVLEVLREAGVNPTSQRVEIGYALFSSRAHLSAEEIMQRVNADYPVVSKATVYNTLGLFADHSLVREVIVEPGKVFYDPNVSLHHHFYYVDSGELLDIPASALQ
;
A
#
# COMPACT_ATOMS: atom_id res chain seq x y z
N MET A 1 -6.29 -12.43 7.66
CA MET A 1 -7.21 -12.50 6.50
C MET A 1 -6.35 -12.82 5.29
N GLY A 2 -6.71 -13.84 4.49
CA GLY A 2 -5.95 -14.23 3.31
C GLY A 2 -6.06 -13.16 2.21
N ASN A 3 -4.98 -12.93 1.48
CA ASN A 3 -4.81 -11.79 0.56
C ASN A 3 -5.52 -11.96 -0.80
N ASP A 4 -6.58 -12.78 -0.87
CA ASP A 4 -7.25 -13.20 -2.11
C ASP A 4 -8.66 -12.56 -2.29
N ASP A 5 -9.09 -11.69 -1.37
CA ASP A 5 -10.46 -11.11 -1.36
C ASP A 5 -10.55 -9.62 -1.79
N TRP A 6 -9.43 -8.99 -2.18
CA TRP A 6 -9.48 -7.57 -2.57
C TRP A 6 -10.09 -7.40 -3.97
N ASN A 7 -11.13 -6.56 -4.03
CA ASN A 7 -11.71 -6.03 -5.27
C ASN A 7 -12.04 -4.55 -5.08
N LYS A 8 -12.35 -3.82 -6.16
CA LYS A 8 -12.60 -2.37 -6.12
C LYS A 8 -13.74 -1.97 -5.18
N GLN A 9 -14.76 -2.82 -5.04
CA GLN A 9 -15.88 -2.59 -4.13
C GLN A 9 -15.42 -2.63 -2.67
N ARG A 10 -14.60 -3.63 -2.30
CA ARG A 10 -14.03 -3.73 -0.95
C ARG A 10 -13.11 -2.55 -0.63
N VAL A 11 -12.30 -2.11 -1.58
CA VAL A 11 -11.44 -0.92 -1.42
C VAL A 11 -12.31 0.32 -1.13
N LEU A 12 -13.37 0.52 -1.92
CA LEU A 12 -14.28 1.64 -1.75
C LEU A 12 -14.92 1.67 -0.35
N GLU A 13 -15.32 0.51 0.18
CA GLU A 13 -15.84 0.39 1.55
C GLU A 13 -14.80 0.77 2.60
N VAL A 14 -13.60 0.22 2.51
CA VAL A 14 -12.49 0.50 3.45
C VAL A 14 -12.12 1.99 3.45
N LEU A 15 -12.08 2.62 2.28
CA LEU A 15 -11.85 4.06 2.19
C LEU A 15 -12.95 4.85 2.91
N ARG A 16 -14.22 4.49 2.74
CA ARG A 16 -15.34 5.15 3.44
C ARG A 16 -15.28 4.94 4.95
N GLU A 17 -15.00 3.72 5.39
CA GLU A 17 -14.86 3.38 6.82
C GLU A 17 -13.74 4.19 7.49
N ALA A 18 -12.64 4.44 6.77
CA ALA A 18 -11.54 5.29 7.22
C ALA A 18 -11.80 6.80 7.06
N GLY A 19 -12.97 7.23 6.57
CA GLY A 19 -13.30 8.64 6.35
C GLY A 19 -12.62 9.28 5.13
N VAL A 20 -12.11 8.46 4.20
CA VAL A 20 -11.52 8.92 2.93
C VAL A 20 -12.56 8.90 1.82
N ASN A 21 -12.78 10.03 1.14
CA ASN A 21 -13.69 10.08 -0.01
C ASN A 21 -13.19 9.17 -1.16
N PRO A 22 -13.93 8.14 -1.59
CA PRO A 22 -13.46 7.11 -2.53
C PRO A 22 -13.66 7.51 -3.99
N THR A 23 -12.89 8.49 -4.48
CA THR A 23 -12.85 8.81 -5.92
C THR A 23 -12.34 7.62 -6.72
N SER A 24 -12.69 7.51 -8.02
CA SER A 24 -12.19 6.45 -8.90
C SER A 24 -10.67 6.25 -8.83
N GLN A 25 -9.90 7.34 -8.91
CA GLN A 25 -8.43 7.27 -8.84
C GLN A 25 -7.92 6.68 -7.51
N ARG A 26 -8.51 7.08 -6.37
CA ARG A 26 -8.16 6.52 -5.05
C ARG A 26 -8.52 5.04 -4.94
N VAL A 27 -9.63 4.62 -5.55
CA VAL A 27 -10.03 3.21 -5.59
C VAL A 27 -9.05 2.39 -6.44
N GLU A 28 -8.61 2.90 -7.60
CA GLU A 28 -7.59 2.21 -8.42
C GLU A 28 -6.24 2.11 -7.69
N ILE A 29 -5.77 3.22 -7.09
CA ILE A 29 -4.53 3.25 -6.31
C ILE A 29 -4.61 2.30 -5.11
N GLY A 30 -5.71 2.34 -4.37
CA GLY A 30 -5.97 1.45 -3.25
C GLY A 30 -6.04 -0.01 -3.69
N TYR A 31 -6.69 -0.31 -4.81
CA TYR A 31 -6.75 -1.67 -5.34
C TYR A 31 -5.36 -2.18 -5.73
N ALA A 32 -4.55 -1.39 -6.43
CA ALA A 32 -3.19 -1.77 -6.82
C ALA A 32 -2.27 -2.01 -5.62
N LEU A 33 -2.49 -1.28 -4.52
CA LEU A 33 -1.73 -1.42 -3.28
C LEU A 33 -2.23 -2.59 -2.42
N PHE A 34 -3.53 -2.66 -2.10
CA PHE A 34 -4.09 -3.64 -1.17
C PHE A 34 -4.14 -5.05 -1.74
N SER A 35 -4.26 -5.21 -3.07
CA SER A 35 -4.17 -6.52 -3.72
C SER A 35 -2.72 -7.05 -3.83
N SER A 36 -1.72 -6.23 -3.47
CA SER A 36 -0.32 -6.63 -3.48
C SER A 36 0.03 -7.42 -2.21
N ARG A 37 0.85 -8.47 -2.38
CA ARG A 37 1.51 -9.17 -1.26
C ARG A 37 2.86 -8.56 -0.86
N ALA A 38 3.30 -7.52 -1.56
CA ALA A 38 4.58 -6.85 -1.35
C ALA A 38 4.38 -5.36 -1.07
N HIS A 39 5.30 -4.77 -0.31
CA HIS A 39 5.38 -3.31 -0.14
C HIS A 39 5.77 -2.67 -1.46
N LEU A 40 5.07 -1.60 -1.83
CA LEU A 40 5.28 -0.95 -3.12
C LEU A 40 5.73 0.49 -2.94
N SER A 41 6.66 0.92 -3.78
CA SER A 41 6.96 2.33 -3.97
C SER A 41 5.82 3.05 -4.72
N ALA A 42 5.76 4.37 -4.58
CA ALA A 42 4.81 5.20 -5.32
C ALA A 42 4.96 5.01 -6.85
N GLU A 43 6.19 4.89 -7.34
CA GLU A 43 6.48 4.60 -8.75
C GLU A 43 5.92 3.24 -9.20
N GLU A 44 6.09 2.18 -8.41
CA GLU A 44 5.55 0.85 -8.75
C GLU A 44 4.02 0.85 -8.75
N ILE A 45 3.39 1.55 -7.79
CA ILE A 45 1.94 1.72 -7.76
C ILE A 45 1.46 2.48 -9.00
N MET A 46 2.14 3.57 -9.36
CA MET A 46 1.83 4.34 -10.56
C MET A 46 1.95 3.50 -11.83
N GLN A 47 3.01 2.68 -11.95
CA GLN A 47 3.20 1.78 -13.09
C GLN A 47 2.07 0.76 -13.18
N ARG A 48 1.67 0.15 -12.05
CA ARG A 48 0.56 -0.83 -12.01
C ARG A 48 -0.77 -0.20 -12.41
N VAL A 49 -1.11 0.95 -11.85
CA VAL A 49 -2.38 1.64 -12.15
C VAL A 49 -2.44 2.09 -13.61
N ASN A 50 -1.31 2.50 -14.19
CA ASN A 50 -1.25 3.00 -15.56
C ASN A 50 -0.93 1.94 -16.62
N ALA A 51 -0.80 0.65 -16.24
CA ALA A 51 -0.33 -0.41 -17.14
C ALA A 51 -1.24 -0.61 -18.37
N ASP A 52 -2.56 -0.58 -18.18
CA ASP A 52 -3.52 -0.77 -19.26
C ASP A 52 -3.92 0.57 -19.90
N TYR A 53 -4.13 1.61 -19.08
CA TYR A 53 -4.47 2.96 -19.53
C TYR A 53 -3.91 3.99 -18.53
N PRO A 54 -3.37 5.15 -18.97
CA PRO A 54 -2.92 6.18 -18.03
C PRO A 54 -4.11 6.82 -17.31
N VAL A 55 -4.28 6.51 -16.01
CA VAL A 55 -5.41 6.99 -15.20
C VAL A 55 -4.98 7.99 -14.12
N VAL A 56 -3.71 8.00 -13.72
CA VAL A 56 -3.21 8.82 -12.60
C VAL A 56 -1.84 9.45 -12.87
N SER A 57 -1.69 10.70 -12.42
CA SER A 57 -0.41 11.41 -12.43
C SER A 57 0.45 11.03 -11.23
N LYS A 58 1.76 11.30 -11.29
CA LYS A 58 2.67 11.16 -10.14
C LYS A 58 2.12 11.91 -8.91
N ALA A 59 1.77 13.19 -9.06
CA ALA A 59 1.21 13.99 -7.97
C ALA A 59 -0.04 13.37 -7.35
N THR A 60 -0.94 12.82 -8.18
CA THR A 60 -2.15 12.13 -7.72
C THR A 60 -1.83 10.91 -6.86
N VAL A 61 -0.81 10.13 -7.26
CA VAL A 61 -0.38 8.94 -6.50
C VAL A 61 0.18 9.35 -5.14
N TYR A 62 1.16 10.25 -5.08
CA TYR A 62 1.74 10.68 -3.81
C TYR A 62 0.71 11.33 -2.88
N ASN A 63 -0.15 12.21 -3.40
CA ASN A 63 -1.20 12.83 -2.59
C ASN A 63 -2.19 11.80 -2.02
N THR A 64 -2.49 10.75 -2.80
CA THR A 64 -3.38 9.67 -2.35
C THR A 64 -2.72 8.80 -1.30
N LEU A 65 -1.45 8.42 -1.48
CA LEU A 65 -0.72 7.57 -0.55
C LEU A 65 -0.43 8.30 0.77
N GLY A 66 -0.11 9.60 0.72
CA GLY A 66 -0.02 10.45 1.91
C GLY A 66 -1.34 10.52 2.65
N LEU A 67 -2.46 10.74 1.93
CA LEU A 67 -3.80 10.72 2.54
C LEU A 67 -4.12 9.35 3.18
N PHE A 68 -3.73 8.24 2.57
CA PHE A 68 -3.93 6.92 3.16
C PHE A 68 -3.09 6.75 4.43
N ALA A 69 -1.85 7.25 4.45
CA ALA A 69 -1.01 7.23 5.64
C ALA A 69 -1.61 8.07 6.78
N ASP A 70 -2.09 9.28 6.48
CA ASP A 70 -2.76 10.17 7.43
C ASP A 70 -4.00 9.52 8.05
N HIS A 71 -4.72 8.72 7.26
CA HIS A 71 -5.90 7.96 7.69
C HIS A 71 -5.58 6.56 8.23
N SER A 72 -4.31 6.24 8.49
CA SER A 72 -3.86 4.95 9.03
C SER A 72 -4.33 3.74 8.19
N LEU A 73 -4.48 3.92 6.88
CA LEU A 73 -4.81 2.85 5.92
C LEU A 73 -3.55 2.14 5.41
N VAL A 74 -2.40 2.80 5.50
CA VAL A 74 -1.09 2.27 5.09
C VAL A 74 -0.02 2.80 6.04
N ARG A 75 1.13 2.12 6.09
CA ARG A 75 2.34 2.64 6.74
C ARG A 75 3.38 3.03 5.69
N GLU A 76 4.09 4.13 5.94
CA GLU A 76 5.28 4.49 5.19
C GLU A 76 6.51 3.80 5.79
N VAL A 77 7.25 3.09 4.95
CA VAL A 77 8.52 2.45 5.27
C VAL A 77 9.63 3.18 4.51
N ILE A 78 10.43 3.95 5.24
CA ILE A 78 11.54 4.73 4.68
C ILE A 78 12.81 3.86 4.76
N VAL A 79 13.34 3.46 3.60
CA VAL A 79 14.58 2.67 3.53
C VAL A 79 15.80 3.58 3.44
N GLU A 80 15.70 4.65 2.64
CA GLU A 80 16.72 5.69 2.46
C GLU A 80 16.05 6.98 1.97
N PRO A 81 16.72 8.15 2.01
CA PRO A 81 16.14 9.41 1.54
C PRO A 81 15.63 9.30 0.10
N GLY A 82 14.33 9.51 -0.11
CA GLY A 82 13.69 9.42 -1.43
C GLY A 82 13.18 8.04 -1.83
N LYS A 83 13.39 7.00 -1.00
CA LYS A 83 12.89 5.65 -1.23
C LYS A 83 11.90 5.25 -0.13
N VAL A 84 10.63 5.48 -0.41
CA VAL A 84 9.50 5.18 0.47
C VAL A 84 8.70 4.04 -0.13
N PHE A 85 8.42 3.04 0.70
CA PHE A 85 7.51 1.95 0.39
C PHE A 85 6.24 2.07 1.24
N TYR A 86 5.12 1.65 0.67
CA TYR A 86 3.82 1.68 1.32
C TYR A 86 3.40 0.26 1.67
N ASP A 87 3.10 0.08 2.95
CA ASP A 87 2.68 -1.19 3.52
C ASP A 87 1.15 -1.17 3.78
N PRO A 88 0.37 -2.00 3.06
CA PRO A 88 -1.08 -2.11 3.25
C PRO A 88 -1.48 -2.84 4.53
N ASN A 89 -0.55 -3.51 5.21
CA ASN A 89 -0.85 -4.28 6.40
C ASN A 89 -0.75 -3.40 7.66
N VAL A 90 -1.87 -2.79 8.05
CA VAL A 90 -1.93 -1.92 9.24
C VAL A 90 -2.00 -2.70 10.57
N SER A 91 -2.03 -4.04 10.51
CA SER A 91 -1.96 -4.90 11.71
C SER A 91 -0.50 -5.06 12.17
N LEU A 92 -0.26 -5.23 13.48
CA LEU A 92 1.09 -5.32 14.03
C LEU A 92 1.83 -6.56 13.46
N HIS A 93 2.86 -6.36 12.64
CA HIS A 93 3.74 -7.43 12.16
C HIS A 93 5.21 -6.95 12.19
N HIS A 94 6.14 -7.87 12.50
CA HIS A 94 7.57 -7.57 12.58
C HIS A 94 8.21 -7.78 11.20
N HIS A 95 8.99 -6.80 10.76
CA HIS A 95 9.74 -6.84 9.52
C HIS A 95 11.21 -7.18 9.80
N PHE A 96 11.77 -8.20 9.14
CA PHE A 96 13.22 -8.35 9.00
C PHE A 96 13.67 -7.79 7.65
N TYR A 97 14.72 -6.97 7.66
CA TYR A 97 15.34 -6.38 6.46
C TYR A 97 16.67 -7.09 6.19
N TYR A 98 16.78 -7.82 5.08
CA TYR A 98 18.04 -8.44 4.65
C TYR A 98 18.82 -7.44 3.78
N VAL A 99 19.92 -6.93 4.33
CA VAL A 99 20.77 -5.89 3.69
C VAL A 99 21.40 -6.39 2.38
N ASP A 100 21.62 -7.70 2.24
CA ASP A 100 22.29 -8.27 1.07
C ASP A 100 21.36 -8.54 -0.13
N SER A 101 20.04 -8.68 0.08
CA SER A 101 19.07 -9.00 -0.98
C SER A 101 18.03 -7.91 -1.24
N GLY A 102 17.84 -6.97 -0.30
CA GLY A 102 16.82 -5.93 -0.38
C GLY A 102 15.38 -6.44 -0.17
N GLU A 103 15.21 -7.69 0.24
CA GLU A 103 13.90 -8.27 0.53
C GLU A 103 13.50 -8.04 2.00
N LEU A 104 12.21 -7.72 2.17
CA LEU A 104 11.54 -7.62 3.47
C LEU A 104 10.65 -8.83 3.66
N LEU A 105 10.78 -9.51 4.81
CA LEU A 105 9.96 -10.67 5.14
C LEU A 105 9.22 -10.43 6.46
N ASP A 106 7.91 -10.66 6.44
CA ASP A 106 7.02 -10.51 7.59
C ASP A 106 7.10 -11.73 8.51
N ILE A 107 7.25 -11.50 9.82
CA ILE A 107 7.14 -12.53 10.85
C ILE A 107 6.02 -12.19 11.84
N PRO A 108 5.14 -13.16 12.18
CA PRO A 108 4.16 -13.00 13.25
C PRO A 108 4.80 -12.79 14.62
N ALA A 109 4.24 -11.90 15.44
CA ALA A 109 4.69 -11.62 16.81
C ALA A 109 4.64 -12.83 17.76
N SER A 110 4.02 -13.95 17.36
CA SER A 110 3.95 -15.19 18.13
C SER A 110 5.19 -16.10 18.01
N ALA A 111 6.21 -15.70 17.25
CA ALA A 111 7.45 -16.48 17.09
C ALA A 111 8.51 -16.23 18.17
N LEU A 112 8.20 -15.43 19.20
CA LEU A 112 9.04 -15.21 20.38
C LEU A 112 8.33 -15.70 21.66
N GLN A 113 8.23 -17.02 21.82
CA GLN A 113 8.28 -17.70 23.12
C GLN A 113 8.94 -19.07 22.98
#